data_AF-A0A9E5UYZ6-F1
#
_entry.id   AF-A0A9E5UYZ6-F1
#
_cell.length_a   1.000
_cell.length_b   1.000
_cell.length_c   1.000
_cell.angle_alpha   90.00
_cell.angle_beta   90.00
_cell.angle_gamma   90.00
#
_symmetry.space_group_name_H-M   'P 1'
#
loop_
_entity.id
_entity.type
_entity.pdbx_description
1 polymer ?
#
loop_
_entity_poly.entity_id
_entity_poly.type
_entity_poly.pdbx_seq_one_letter_code
_entity_poly.pdbx_strand_id
1 'polypeptide(L)'
;MQSQSPDATPLRVVIVNVGAVLALIALFYGVKRSHLIRLQKDLKQFAVERNYEECIATAQIIVSQTVLNTELEQIYQQCQAGATWQNVQTQVLSGKSGWLWSVSIHPNGRQLVGGTETGTVELWDLQTGKLERTFSGHSDRVLAIAVSPNGQIIASGSGDETIKLWNPEGKLLRTLTGHTRAVRSLVMSADGETLVSGGWDNTVRVWNLTTGQLVRTLTDHEAGVYSIALSPDGQTLASSSHDTTIKLWNLNTGQLLRTLSGNLRQVRAIAISPDGKMLASGGGDIKLWNMDTGKLVRTFSGHTGFVLAIAFNPDGQTLASSSGDVKLWNLQTGELINTFSEHSGDVNSITFSSDGKTLISGSKDETIQISRQ
;
A
#
# COMPACT_ATOMS: atom_id res chain seq x y z
N MET A 1 -36.23 -35.16 -13.78
CA MET A 1 -35.04 -35.77 -14.41
C MET A 1 -34.18 -34.59 -14.86
N GLN A 2 -33.13 -34.28 -14.09
CA GLN A 2 -31.71 -34.55 -14.44
C GLN A 2 -31.24 -33.71 -15.64
N SER A 3 -30.08 -33.08 -15.70
CA SER A 3 -28.98 -32.73 -14.78
C SER A 3 -27.82 -32.25 -15.68
N GLN A 4 -26.84 -31.57 -15.07
CA GLN A 4 -25.49 -31.21 -15.55
C GLN A 4 -25.37 -29.82 -16.20
N SER A 5 -24.32 -29.02 -15.94
CA SER A 5 -23.40 -28.80 -14.81
C SER A 5 -22.56 -27.57 -15.21
N PRO A 6 -22.19 -26.63 -14.31
CA PRO A 6 -21.33 -25.52 -14.67
C PRO A 6 -19.85 -25.91 -14.63
N ASP A 7 -19.11 -25.54 -15.67
CA ASP A 7 -17.66 -25.66 -15.78
C ASP A 7 -16.97 -24.95 -14.61
N ALA A 8 -16.29 -25.74 -13.76
CA ALA A 8 -15.37 -25.25 -12.76
C ALA A 8 -14.00 -24.99 -13.40
N THR A 9 -13.54 -23.74 -13.36
CA THR A 9 -12.13 -23.39 -13.59
C THR A 9 -11.27 -23.83 -12.38
N PRO A 10 -10.00 -24.22 -12.58
CA PRO A 10 -9.24 -24.92 -11.57
C PRO A 10 -8.68 -23.97 -10.51
N LEU A 11 -9.05 -24.21 -9.24
CA LEU A 11 -8.30 -23.73 -8.08
C LEU A 11 -6.87 -24.31 -8.13
N ARG A 12 -5.88 -23.48 -8.50
CA ARG A 12 -4.48 -23.78 -8.20
C ARG A 12 -4.24 -23.49 -6.73
N VAL A 13 -4.47 -24.52 -5.92
CA VAL A 13 -4.04 -24.59 -4.52
C VAL A 13 -2.51 -24.49 -4.48
N VAL A 14 -2.00 -23.51 -3.76
CA VAL A 14 -0.60 -23.46 -3.34
C VAL A 14 -0.39 -24.64 -2.39
N ILE A 15 0.16 -25.73 -2.91
CA ILE A 15 0.66 -26.83 -2.08
C ILE A 15 1.94 -26.29 -1.44
N VAL A 16 1.81 -25.70 -0.24
CA VAL A 16 2.94 -25.71 0.70
C VAL A 16 3.25 -27.20 0.88
N ASN A 17 4.43 -27.62 0.45
CA ASN A 17 4.83 -29.02 0.50
C ASN A 17 5.02 -29.39 1.97
N VAL A 18 3.92 -29.74 2.65
CA VAL A 18 3.88 -30.29 4.01
C VAL A 18 4.83 -31.51 4.10
N GLY A 19 5.05 -32.20 2.97
CA GLY A 19 6.06 -33.24 2.85
C GLY A 19 7.51 -32.77 3.06
N ALA A 20 7.87 -31.55 2.67
CA ALA A 20 9.21 -31.00 2.87
C ALA A 20 9.46 -30.61 4.33
N VAL A 21 8.46 -30.04 5.01
CA VAL A 21 8.50 -29.70 6.44
C VAL A 21 8.58 -30.98 7.30
N LEU A 22 7.78 -32.00 6.96
CA LEU A 22 7.84 -33.30 7.63
C LEU A 22 9.14 -34.07 7.33
N ALA A 23 9.73 -33.91 6.14
CA ALA A 23 11.03 -34.49 5.80
C ALA A 23 12.17 -33.86 6.61
N LEU A 24 12.13 -32.55 6.84
CA LEU A 24 13.06 -31.85 7.74
C LEU A 24 12.90 -32.30 9.19
N ILE A 25 11.67 -32.42 9.70
CA ILE A 25 11.42 -32.94 11.05
C ILE A 25 11.90 -34.40 11.20
N ALA A 26 11.74 -35.23 10.17
CA ALA A 26 12.22 -36.61 10.16
C ALA A 26 13.75 -36.73 10.12
N LEU A 27 14.42 -35.83 9.37
CA LEU A 27 15.89 -35.79 9.26
C LEU A 27 16.57 -35.33 10.56
N PHE A 28 15.94 -34.42 11.31
CA PHE A 28 16.54 -33.86 12.53
C PHE A 28 16.22 -34.62 13.82
N TYR A 29 15.10 -35.36 13.89
CA TYR A 29 14.61 -35.93 15.16
C TYR A 29 14.44 -37.46 15.20
N GLY A 30 14.88 -38.20 14.18
CA GLY A 30 14.99 -39.67 14.25
C GLY A 30 13.66 -40.42 14.48
N VAL A 31 12.55 -39.88 13.99
CA VAL A 31 11.22 -40.47 14.17
C VAL A 31 11.06 -41.74 13.30
N LYS A 32 10.61 -42.85 13.90
CA LYS A 32 10.38 -44.13 13.17
C LYS A 32 9.37 -43.94 12.03
N ARG A 33 9.74 -44.40 10.83
CA ARG A 33 8.99 -44.29 9.56
C ARG A 33 7.52 -44.70 9.64
N SER A 34 7.17 -45.63 10.53
CA SER A 34 5.78 -46.09 10.76
C SER A 34 4.88 -45.04 11.43
N HIS A 35 5.42 -44.21 12.33
CA HIS A 35 4.68 -43.09 12.92
C HIS A 35 4.47 -41.97 11.90
N LEU A 36 5.44 -41.76 11.01
CA LEU A 36 5.35 -40.78 9.93
C LEU A 36 4.21 -41.10 8.96
N ILE A 37 4.05 -42.36 8.57
CA ILE A 37 2.98 -42.79 7.65
C ILE A 37 1.59 -42.59 8.27
N ARG A 38 1.46 -42.82 9.58
CA ARG A 38 0.21 -42.60 10.31
C ARG A 38 -0.11 -41.11 10.41
N LEU A 39 0.86 -40.29 10.84
CA LEU A 39 0.73 -38.83 10.88
C LEU A 39 0.39 -38.24 9.50
N GLN A 40 1.03 -38.75 8.45
CA GLN A 40 0.83 -38.29 7.07
C GLN A 40 -0.53 -38.71 6.51
N LYS A 41 -1.11 -39.81 6.99
CA LYS A 41 -2.46 -40.26 6.63
C LYS A 41 -3.52 -39.45 7.37
N ASP A 42 -3.30 -39.21 8.67
CA ASP A 42 -4.18 -38.42 9.52
C ASP A 42 -4.19 -36.94 9.09
N LEU A 43 -3.03 -36.36 8.75
CA LEU A 43 -2.92 -34.98 8.21
C LEU A 43 -3.46 -34.82 6.79
N LYS A 44 -3.32 -35.83 5.93
CA LYS A 44 -3.94 -35.80 4.59
C LYS A 44 -5.46 -35.90 4.66
N GLN A 45 -6.00 -36.59 5.66
CA GLN A 45 -7.43 -36.68 5.89
C GLN A 45 -7.97 -35.39 6.55
N PHE A 46 -7.19 -34.78 7.47
CA PHE A 46 -7.52 -33.49 8.10
C PHE A 46 -7.46 -32.29 7.13
N ALA A 47 -6.46 -32.23 6.25
CA ALA A 47 -6.30 -31.12 5.29
C ALA A 47 -7.39 -31.07 4.21
N VAL A 48 -8.18 -32.13 4.06
CA VAL A 48 -9.30 -32.21 3.12
C VAL A 48 -10.60 -31.67 3.72
N GLU A 49 -10.72 -31.56 5.06
CA GLU A 49 -12.04 -31.43 5.70
C GLU A 49 -12.38 -30.14 6.49
N ARG A 50 -11.47 -29.24 6.96
CA ARG A 50 -11.84 -27.87 7.44
C ARG A 50 -10.69 -26.98 8.00
N ASN A 51 -10.99 -25.66 8.02
CA ASN A 51 -10.50 -24.47 8.77
C ASN A 51 -9.07 -24.37 9.39
N TYR A 52 -8.37 -23.26 9.10
CA TYR A 52 -7.01 -22.89 9.54
C TYR A 52 -6.80 -22.82 11.08
N GLU A 53 -7.87 -22.56 11.85
CA GLU A 53 -7.86 -22.49 13.32
C GLU A 53 -7.29 -23.76 13.98
N GLU A 54 -7.60 -24.95 13.43
CA GLU A 54 -7.11 -26.22 13.98
C GLU A 54 -5.63 -26.49 13.61
N CYS A 55 -5.15 -25.95 12.48
CA CYS A 55 -3.73 -25.95 12.14
C CYS A 55 -2.92 -25.08 13.12
N ILE A 56 -3.46 -23.93 13.53
CA ILE A 56 -2.85 -23.03 14.53
C ILE A 56 -2.80 -23.72 15.90
N ALA A 57 -3.89 -24.38 16.32
CA ALA A 57 -3.93 -25.16 17.55
C ALA A 57 -2.92 -26.32 17.55
N THR A 58 -2.76 -27.01 16.41
CA THR A 58 -1.79 -28.10 16.26
C THR A 58 -0.35 -27.57 16.31
N ALA A 59 -0.07 -26.41 15.70
CA ALA A 59 1.23 -25.75 15.79
C ALA A 59 1.54 -25.28 17.23
N GLN A 60 0.57 -24.75 17.96
CA GLN A 60 0.72 -24.40 19.39
C GLN A 60 1.03 -25.61 20.28
N ILE A 61 0.43 -26.77 19.99
CA ILE A 61 0.72 -28.02 20.72
C ILE A 61 2.17 -28.47 20.45
N ILE A 62 2.67 -28.30 19.21
CA ILE A 62 4.05 -28.67 18.85
C ILE A 62 5.08 -27.70 19.48
N VAL A 63 4.80 -26.39 19.45
CA VAL A 63 5.65 -25.34 20.04
C VAL A 63 5.72 -25.48 21.58
N SER A 64 4.61 -25.82 22.23
CA SER A 64 4.59 -26.02 23.69
C SER A 64 5.30 -27.30 24.17
N GLN A 65 5.59 -28.24 23.27
CA GLN A 65 6.21 -29.53 23.61
C GLN A 65 7.68 -29.66 23.19
N THR A 66 8.26 -28.67 22.51
CA THR A 66 9.66 -28.69 22.03
C THR A 66 10.48 -27.50 22.51
N VAL A 67 11.73 -27.73 22.90
CA VAL A 67 12.69 -26.66 23.26
C VAL A 67 12.89 -25.78 22.01
N LEU A 68 12.54 -24.50 22.14
CA LEU A 68 12.45 -23.53 21.03
C LEU A 68 13.68 -23.56 20.11
N ASN A 69 13.44 -23.76 18.80
CA ASN A 69 14.34 -23.29 17.75
C ASN A 69 13.75 -22.02 17.15
N THR A 70 14.57 -20.97 17.00
CA THR A 70 14.20 -19.66 16.47
C THR A 70 13.51 -19.74 15.10
N GLU A 71 13.84 -20.76 14.31
CA GLU A 71 13.24 -21.01 12.98
C GLU A 71 11.78 -21.47 13.04
N LEU A 72 11.40 -22.27 14.05
CA LEU A 72 10.00 -22.73 14.21
C LEU A 72 9.10 -21.59 14.68
N GLU A 73 9.61 -20.73 15.56
CA GLU A 73 8.90 -19.51 15.97
C GLU A 73 8.72 -18.56 14.77
N GLN A 74 9.75 -18.41 13.93
CA GLN A 74 9.63 -17.62 12.69
C GLN A 74 8.56 -18.17 11.74
N ILE A 75 8.49 -19.49 11.55
CA ILE A 75 7.45 -20.13 10.73
C ILE A 75 6.06 -19.96 11.34
N TYR A 76 5.94 -20.06 12.67
CA TYR A 76 4.68 -19.84 13.37
C TYR A 76 4.18 -18.39 13.21
N GLN A 77 5.06 -17.41 13.41
CA GLN A 77 4.75 -15.99 13.19
C GLN A 77 4.40 -15.71 11.72
N GLN A 78 5.07 -16.39 10.75
CA GLN A 78 4.74 -16.30 9.32
C GLN A 78 3.33 -16.82 9.01
N CYS A 79 2.91 -17.92 9.62
CA CYS A 79 1.55 -18.44 9.46
C CYS A 79 0.49 -17.51 10.08
N GLN A 80 0.79 -16.85 11.20
CA GLN A 80 -0.13 -15.89 11.81
C GLN A 80 -0.31 -14.62 10.98
N ALA A 81 0.77 -14.06 10.42
CA ALA A 81 0.71 -12.85 9.59
C ALA A 81 -0.14 -13.03 8.32
N GLY A 82 -0.20 -14.26 7.76
CA GLY A 82 -1.06 -14.59 6.62
C GLY A 82 -2.53 -14.87 6.98
N ALA A 83 -2.82 -15.22 8.24
CA ALA A 83 -4.14 -15.69 8.66
C ALA A 83 -5.12 -14.55 9.03
N THR A 84 -4.64 -13.38 9.45
CA THR A 84 -5.51 -12.29 9.97
C THR A 84 -6.31 -11.56 8.89
N TRP A 85 -5.76 -11.42 7.68
CA TRP A 85 -6.46 -10.75 6.57
C TRP A 85 -7.43 -11.64 5.79
N GLN A 86 -7.75 -12.85 6.28
CA GLN A 86 -8.74 -13.72 5.63
C GLN A 86 -10.17 -13.53 6.19
N ASN A 87 -10.31 -12.99 7.40
CA ASN A 87 -11.59 -12.71 8.06
C ASN A 87 -11.84 -11.21 8.18
N VAL A 88 -11.99 -10.54 7.04
CA VAL A 88 -12.04 -9.08 6.99
C VAL A 88 -13.46 -8.56 7.11
N GLN A 89 -13.68 -7.59 7.99
CA GLN A 89 -14.91 -6.80 8.00
C GLN A 89 -14.74 -5.56 7.12
N THR A 90 -15.60 -5.43 6.10
CA THR A 90 -15.61 -4.27 5.19
C THR A 90 -16.74 -3.31 5.53
N GLN A 91 -16.41 -2.02 5.61
CA GLN A 91 -17.38 -0.92 5.69
C GLN A 91 -17.25 -0.06 4.43
N VAL A 92 -18.40 0.29 3.81
CA VAL A 92 -18.44 1.11 2.60
C VAL A 92 -18.95 2.51 2.92
N LEU A 93 -18.18 3.54 2.53
CA LEU A 93 -18.61 4.93 2.58
C LEU A 93 -19.06 5.39 1.18
N SER A 94 -20.33 5.75 1.03
CA SER A 94 -20.97 6.17 -0.22
C SER A 94 -21.55 7.59 -0.13
N GLY A 95 -21.94 8.18 -1.27
CA GLY A 95 -22.56 9.51 -1.32
C GLY A 95 -21.59 10.67 -1.51
N LYS A 96 -20.50 10.47 -2.26
CA LYS A 96 -19.44 11.48 -2.48
C LYS A 96 -19.67 12.29 -3.74
N SER A 97 -19.01 13.43 -3.82
CA SER A 97 -19.06 14.30 -5.01
C SER A 97 -18.13 13.81 -6.15
N GLY A 98 -18.40 12.62 -6.68
CA GLY A 98 -17.68 12.02 -7.82
C GLY A 98 -16.50 11.11 -7.45
N TRP A 99 -15.61 10.84 -8.41
CA TRP A 99 -14.50 9.90 -8.24
C TRP A 99 -13.52 10.35 -7.16
N LEU A 100 -12.96 9.39 -6.42
CA LEU A 100 -11.87 9.64 -5.50
C LEU A 100 -10.52 9.36 -6.14
N TRP A 101 -9.62 10.34 -6.06
CA TRP A 101 -8.26 10.22 -6.60
C TRP A 101 -7.21 9.91 -5.53
N SER A 102 -7.42 10.40 -4.32
CA SER A 102 -6.46 10.27 -3.21
C SER A 102 -7.20 10.24 -1.89
N VAL A 103 -6.76 9.37 -0.97
CA VAL A 103 -7.26 9.31 0.41
C VAL A 103 -6.08 9.30 1.39
N SER A 104 -6.26 9.89 2.56
CA SER A 104 -5.26 9.92 3.63
C SER A 104 -5.94 9.89 5.01
N ILE A 105 -5.44 9.05 5.92
CA ILE A 105 -5.92 9.01 7.30
C ILE A 105 -5.35 10.21 8.05
N HIS A 106 -6.21 10.96 8.72
CA HIS A 106 -5.79 12.05 9.59
C HIS A 106 -5.05 11.48 10.81
N PRO A 107 -3.97 12.11 11.31
CA PRO A 107 -3.15 11.57 12.42
C PRO A 107 -3.91 11.26 13.73
N ASN A 108 -5.11 11.82 13.91
CA ASN A 108 -5.99 11.47 15.04
C ASN A 108 -6.60 10.06 14.93
N GLY A 109 -6.43 9.35 13.80
CA GLY A 109 -6.94 8.01 13.54
C GLY A 109 -8.46 7.91 13.41
N ARG A 110 -9.19 9.03 13.52
CA ARG A 110 -10.66 9.07 13.50
C ARG A 110 -11.22 9.61 12.20
N GLN A 111 -10.44 10.42 11.49
CA GLN A 111 -10.89 11.09 10.29
C GLN A 111 -10.11 10.61 9.06
N LEU A 112 -10.78 10.68 7.91
CA LEU A 112 -10.20 10.43 6.61
C LEU A 112 -10.40 11.64 5.71
N VAL A 113 -9.35 12.04 5.02
CA VAL A 113 -9.36 13.12 4.05
C VAL A 113 -9.32 12.53 2.64
N GLY A 114 -10.21 12.97 1.77
CA GLY A 114 -10.27 12.54 0.37
C GLY A 114 -10.26 13.71 -0.61
N GLY A 115 -9.62 13.53 -1.77
CA GLY A 115 -9.68 14.46 -2.90
C GLY A 115 -10.57 13.91 -4.01
N THR A 116 -11.47 14.76 -4.53
CA THR A 116 -12.51 14.34 -5.48
C THR A 116 -12.27 14.84 -6.91
N GLU A 117 -12.99 14.23 -7.84
CA GLU A 117 -13.11 14.63 -9.25
C GLU A 117 -13.68 16.05 -9.43
N THR A 118 -14.52 16.51 -8.49
CA THR A 118 -15.21 17.81 -8.59
C THR A 118 -14.40 18.99 -8.04
N GLY A 119 -13.14 18.76 -7.66
CA GLY A 119 -12.27 19.79 -7.12
C GLY A 119 -12.49 20.09 -5.63
N THR A 120 -13.16 19.18 -4.92
CA THR A 120 -13.39 19.30 -3.47
C THR A 120 -12.43 18.42 -2.67
N VAL A 121 -12.14 18.87 -1.45
CA VAL A 121 -11.53 18.03 -0.41
C VAL A 121 -12.62 17.67 0.58
N GLU A 122 -12.77 16.41 0.94
CA GLU A 122 -13.81 15.93 1.86
C GLU A 122 -13.19 15.30 3.11
N LEU A 123 -13.74 15.61 4.28
CA LEU A 123 -13.34 15.07 5.58
C LEU A 123 -14.46 14.18 6.12
N TRP A 124 -14.13 12.94 6.44
CA TRP A 124 -15.08 11.90 6.85
C TRP A 124 -14.71 11.35 8.22
N ASP A 125 -15.72 11.05 9.05
CA ASP A 125 -15.52 10.29 10.29
C ASP A 125 -15.49 8.78 9.97
N LEU A 126 -14.40 8.10 10.32
CA LEU A 126 -14.15 6.69 10.01
C LEU A 126 -15.04 5.72 10.79
N GLN A 127 -15.60 6.14 11.92
CA GLN A 127 -16.43 5.30 12.77
C GLN A 127 -17.86 5.26 12.25
N THR A 128 -18.43 6.43 11.99
CA THR A 128 -19.82 6.62 11.58
C THR A 128 -19.98 6.62 10.07
N GLY A 129 -18.90 6.85 9.32
CA GLY A 129 -18.92 6.97 7.88
C GLY A 129 -19.55 8.27 7.35
N LYS A 130 -19.78 9.26 8.22
CA LYS A 130 -20.43 10.51 7.84
C LYS A 130 -19.43 11.51 7.29
N LEU A 131 -19.85 12.22 6.23
CA LEU A 131 -19.16 13.41 5.75
C LEU A 131 -19.29 14.51 6.81
N GLU A 132 -18.17 14.97 7.34
CA GLU A 132 -18.12 16.04 8.33
C GLU A 132 -17.97 17.40 7.67
N ARG A 133 -17.12 17.50 6.64
CA ARG A 133 -16.81 18.78 5.98
C ARG A 133 -16.43 18.60 4.51
N THR A 134 -16.68 19.64 3.72
CA THR A 134 -16.26 19.78 2.32
C THR A 134 -15.51 21.11 2.16
N PHE A 135 -14.32 21.07 1.59
CA PHE A 135 -13.50 22.25 1.29
C PHE A 135 -13.56 22.49 -0.21
N SER A 136 -14.12 23.64 -0.58
CA SER A 136 -14.26 24.06 -1.98
C SER A 136 -13.26 25.16 -2.30
N GLY A 137 -12.59 25.07 -3.45
CA GLY A 137 -11.73 26.15 -3.93
C GLY A 137 -10.75 25.80 -5.03
N HIS A 138 -10.55 24.52 -5.36
CA HIS A 138 -9.89 24.13 -6.61
C HIS A 138 -10.86 24.25 -7.80
N SER A 139 -10.32 24.58 -8.98
CA SER A 139 -11.12 24.70 -10.21
C SER A 139 -11.08 23.43 -11.08
N ASP A 140 -10.35 22.41 -10.64
CA ASP A 140 -10.23 21.11 -11.30
C ASP A 140 -9.99 20.02 -10.24
N ARG A 141 -10.01 18.74 -10.66
CA ARG A 141 -9.85 17.51 -9.85
C ARG A 141 -8.78 17.66 -8.77
N VAL A 142 -9.07 17.25 -7.54
CA VAL A 142 -8.05 17.11 -6.49
C VAL A 142 -7.41 15.73 -6.61
N LEU A 143 -6.17 15.70 -7.09
CA LEU A 143 -5.46 14.48 -7.46
C LEU A 143 -4.58 13.90 -6.35
N ALA A 144 -4.22 14.72 -5.37
CA ALA A 144 -3.34 14.32 -4.27
C ALA A 144 -3.72 15.01 -2.96
N ILE A 145 -3.67 14.26 -1.87
CA ILE A 145 -3.87 14.74 -0.50
C ILE A 145 -2.65 14.36 0.35
N ALA A 146 -2.21 15.27 1.21
CA ALA A 146 -1.29 14.98 2.30
C ALA A 146 -1.76 15.69 3.58
N VAL A 147 -1.66 15.01 4.73
CA VAL A 147 -1.97 15.60 6.04
C VAL A 147 -0.68 15.73 6.83
N SER A 148 -0.47 16.89 7.44
CA SER A 148 0.68 17.13 8.30
C SER A 148 0.69 16.19 9.51
N PRO A 149 1.86 15.84 10.05
CA PRO A 149 1.98 14.92 11.20
C PRO A 149 1.20 15.37 12.45
N ASN A 150 1.07 16.68 12.67
CA ASN A 150 0.29 17.24 13.77
C ASN A 150 -1.22 17.38 13.45
N GLY A 151 -1.64 17.07 12.22
CA GLY A 151 -3.02 17.15 11.75
C GLY A 151 -3.54 18.56 11.49
N GLN A 152 -2.72 19.61 11.64
CA GLN A 152 -3.21 20.99 11.57
C GLN A 152 -3.23 21.58 10.15
N ILE A 153 -2.53 20.93 9.23
CA ILE A 153 -2.48 21.31 7.81
C ILE A 153 -2.89 20.11 6.96
N ILE A 154 -3.84 20.36 6.05
CA ILE A 154 -4.20 19.47 4.96
C ILE A 154 -3.73 20.14 3.67
N ALA A 155 -2.94 19.44 2.85
CA ALA A 155 -2.52 19.90 1.54
C ALA A 155 -3.26 19.14 0.43
N SER A 156 -3.73 19.87 -0.58
CA SER A 156 -4.38 19.31 -1.77
C SER A 156 -3.69 19.78 -3.04
N GLY A 157 -3.31 18.83 -3.90
CA GLY A 157 -2.74 19.10 -5.23
C GLY A 157 -3.77 18.80 -6.31
N SER A 158 -3.89 19.65 -7.31
CA SER A 158 -5.00 19.61 -8.27
C SER A 158 -4.56 19.64 -9.73
N GLY A 159 -5.48 19.25 -10.61
CA GLY A 159 -5.44 19.51 -12.05
C GLY A 159 -5.32 20.99 -12.41
N ASP A 160 -5.71 21.90 -11.51
CA ASP A 160 -5.62 23.35 -11.68
C ASP A 160 -4.20 23.92 -11.50
N GLU A 161 -3.20 23.04 -11.45
CA GLU A 161 -1.77 23.36 -11.35
C GLU A 161 -1.35 23.96 -9.99
N THR A 162 -2.28 24.07 -9.04
CA THR A 162 -2.01 24.63 -7.71
C THR A 162 -1.97 23.57 -6.62
N ILE A 163 -1.35 23.95 -5.51
CA ILE A 163 -1.48 23.27 -4.23
C ILE A 163 -2.18 24.20 -3.26
N LYS A 164 -3.19 23.72 -2.53
CA LYS A 164 -3.87 24.50 -1.48
C LYS A 164 -3.60 23.88 -0.12
N LEU A 165 -3.34 24.75 0.86
CA LEU A 165 -3.15 24.40 2.26
C LEU A 165 -4.39 24.84 3.05
N TRP A 166 -4.97 23.93 3.80
CA TRP A 166 -6.17 24.12 4.58
C TRP A 166 -5.90 23.78 6.04
N ASN A 167 -6.68 24.37 6.96
CA ASN A 167 -6.83 23.81 8.29
C ASN A 167 -7.96 22.75 8.31
N PRO A 168 -8.09 21.94 9.37
CA PRO A 168 -9.15 20.92 9.48
C PRO A 168 -10.57 21.50 9.50
N GLU A 169 -10.72 22.80 9.80
CA GLU A 169 -11.99 23.52 9.75
C GLU A 169 -12.40 23.91 8.32
N GLY A 170 -11.55 23.66 7.31
CA GLY A 170 -11.81 23.94 5.90
C GLY A 170 -11.47 25.36 5.45
N LYS A 171 -10.80 26.15 6.28
CA LYS A 171 -10.28 27.46 5.90
C LYS A 171 -9.05 27.29 5.02
N LEU A 172 -9.08 27.93 3.85
CA LEU A 172 -7.90 28.08 3.00
C LEU A 172 -6.85 28.96 3.71
N LEU A 173 -5.70 28.38 4.01
CA LEU A 173 -4.56 29.06 4.62
C LEU A 173 -3.65 29.69 3.57
N ARG A 174 -3.39 28.95 2.48
CA ARG A 174 -2.48 29.39 1.42
C ARG A 174 -2.74 28.65 0.10
N THR A 175 -2.44 29.30 -1.02
CA THR A 175 -2.28 28.64 -2.32
C THR A 175 -0.80 28.73 -2.73
N LEU A 176 -0.18 27.58 -3.02
CA LEU A 176 1.17 27.49 -3.58
C LEU A 176 1.05 27.37 -5.09
N THR A 177 1.70 28.29 -5.80
CA THR A 177 1.76 28.34 -7.26
C THR A 177 3.20 28.09 -7.72
N GLY A 178 3.35 27.40 -8.85
CA GLY A 178 4.67 27.20 -9.45
C GLY A 178 4.73 26.01 -10.40
N HIS A 179 3.96 24.95 -10.17
CA HIS A 179 3.73 23.93 -11.19
C HIS A 179 3.00 24.54 -12.39
N THR A 180 3.27 24.03 -13.59
CA THR A 180 2.68 24.50 -14.86
C THR A 180 1.76 23.48 -15.51
N ARG A 181 1.48 22.39 -14.79
CA ARG A 181 0.56 21.30 -15.12
C ARG A 181 0.07 20.66 -13.81
N ALA A 182 -0.93 19.78 -13.92
CA ALA A 182 -1.53 19.06 -12.82
C ALA A 182 -0.54 18.51 -11.76
N VAL A 183 -0.83 18.76 -10.48
CA VAL A 183 -0.06 18.26 -9.34
C VAL A 183 -0.61 16.90 -8.93
N ARG A 184 0.17 15.83 -9.12
CA ARG A 184 -0.31 14.45 -9.05
C ARG A 184 0.01 13.71 -7.75
N SER A 185 0.98 14.20 -6.97
CA SER A 185 1.40 13.57 -5.72
C SER A 185 1.95 14.58 -4.73
N LEU A 186 1.70 14.35 -3.45
CA LEU A 186 2.14 15.18 -2.32
C LEU A 186 2.67 14.29 -1.19
N VAL A 187 3.72 14.73 -0.50
CA VAL A 187 4.19 14.13 0.75
C VAL A 187 4.72 15.23 1.67
N MET A 188 4.51 15.09 2.98
CA MET A 188 5.07 15.99 4.00
C MET A 188 6.19 15.30 4.78
N SER A 189 7.17 16.08 5.22
CA SER A 189 8.18 15.62 6.17
C SER A 189 7.58 15.35 7.55
N ALA A 190 8.23 14.48 8.32
CA ALA A 190 7.79 14.10 9.66
C ALA A 190 7.82 15.26 10.68
N ASP A 191 8.64 16.28 10.44
CA ASP A 191 8.66 17.53 11.22
C ASP A 191 7.52 18.50 10.83
N GLY A 192 6.80 18.24 9.72
CA GLY A 192 5.74 19.11 9.22
C GLY A 192 6.20 20.43 8.60
N GLU A 193 7.50 20.61 8.37
CA GLU A 193 8.06 21.87 7.85
C GLU A 193 8.21 21.88 6.32
N THR A 194 8.31 20.70 5.71
CA THR A 194 8.54 20.54 4.27
C THR A 194 7.37 19.83 3.61
N LEU A 195 6.89 20.40 2.50
CA LEU A 195 6.00 19.72 1.56
C LEU A 195 6.76 19.45 0.27
N VAL A 196 6.59 18.26 -0.28
CA VAL A 196 7.10 17.91 -1.60
C VAL A 196 5.93 17.61 -2.52
N SER A 197 6.02 18.05 -3.78
CA SER A 197 5.00 17.81 -4.80
C SER A 197 5.60 17.28 -6.10
N GLY A 198 4.91 16.34 -6.73
CA GLY A 198 5.23 15.83 -8.07
C GLY A 198 4.19 16.26 -9.09
N GLY A 199 4.61 16.81 -10.23
CA GLY A 199 3.74 17.38 -11.25
C GLY A 199 3.85 16.71 -12.62
N TRP A 200 2.81 16.90 -13.43
CA TRP A 200 2.79 16.55 -14.86
C TRP A 200 3.65 17.47 -15.74
N ASP A 201 4.25 18.49 -15.14
CA ASP A 201 5.28 19.35 -15.74
C ASP A 201 6.68 18.75 -15.66
N ASN A 202 6.76 17.45 -15.31
CA ASN A 202 7.97 16.65 -15.17
C ASN A 202 8.84 17.04 -13.97
N THR A 203 8.36 17.93 -13.10
CA THR A 203 9.14 18.43 -11.96
C THR A 203 8.69 17.82 -10.64
N VAL A 204 9.64 17.74 -9.72
CA VAL A 204 9.37 17.57 -8.29
C VAL A 204 9.76 18.86 -7.60
N ARG A 205 8.89 19.39 -6.73
CA ARG A 205 9.10 20.67 -6.05
C ARG A 205 9.09 20.49 -4.54
N VAL A 206 10.01 21.19 -3.88
CA VAL A 206 10.16 21.20 -2.43
C VAL A 206 9.75 22.58 -1.93
N TRP A 207 8.83 22.61 -0.98
CA TRP A 207 8.22 23.82 -0.44
C TRP A 207 8.45 23.89 1.06
N ASN A 208 8.71 25.09 1.55
CA ASN A 208 8.66 25.37 2.98
C ASN A 208 7.20 25.62 3.36
N LEU A 209 6.61 24.79 4.22
CA LEU A 209 5.20 24.90 4.62
C LEU A 209 4.90 26.17 5.42
N THR A 210 5.84 26.59 6.27
CA THR A 210 5.70 27.79 7.11
C THR A 210 5.61 29.06 6.27
N THR A 211 6.54 29.23 5.33
CA THR A 211 6.62 30.44 4.48
C THR A 211 5.78 30.33 3.21
N GLY A 212 5.48 29.10 2.77
CA GLY A 212 4.86 28.80 1.48
C GLY A 212 5.78 29.02 0.28
N GLN A 213 7.09 29.19 0.50
CA GLN A 213 8.04 29.45 -0.58
C GLN A 213 8.51 28.15 -1.22
N LEU A 214 8.72 28.21 -2.54
CA LEU A 214 9.42 27.18 -3.27
C LEU A 214 10.91 27.21 -2.89
N VAL A 215 11.39 26.12 -2.30
CA VAL A 215 12.79 25.94 -1.89
C VAL A 215 13.61 25.38 -3.04
N ARG A 216 13.05 24.40 -3.78
CA ARG A 216 13.79 23.71 -4.84
C ARG A 216 12.87 23.13 -5.91
N THR A 217 13.38 23.01 -7.13
CA THR A 217 12.79 22.24 -8.22
C THR A 217 13.80 21.19 -8.69
N LEU A 218 13.37 19.94 -8.78
CA LEU A 218 14.13 18.79 -9.28
C LEU A 218 13.62 18.45 -10.68
N THR A 219 14.51 18.42 -11.69
CA THR A 219 14.14 18.50 -13.13
C THR A 219 14.75 17.42 -14.01
N ASP A 220 15.05 16.24 -13.46
CA ASP A 220 15.73 15.17 -14.21
C ASP A 220 14.76 14.15 -14.87
N HIS A 221 13.46 14.19 -14.52
CA HIS A 221 12.46 13.35 -15.19
C HIS A 221 12.13 13.87 -16.58
N GLU A 222 12.00 12.96 -17.55
CA GLU A 222 11.73 13.31 -18.95
C GLU A 222 10.22 13.38 -19.26
N ALA A 223 9.39 12.91 -18.34
CA ALA A 223 7.93 12.95 -18.43
C ALA A 223 7.29 13.12 -17.05
N GLY A 224 5.95 13.26 -17.03
CA GLY A 224 5.20 13.63 -15.84
C GLY A 224 5.43 12.72 -14.64
N VAL A 225 5.58 13.32 -13.46
CA VAL A 225 5.77 12.61 -12.19
C VAL A 225 4.41 12.11 -11.68
N TYR A 226 4.31 10.82 -11.42
CA TYR A 226 3.08 10.17 -10.95
C TYR A 226 2.99 10.10 -9.43
N SER A 227 4.06 9.68 -8.78
CA SER A 227 4.06 9.38 -7.35
C SER A 227 5.40 9.77 -6.73
N ILE A 228 5.35 10.27 -5.50
CA ILE A 228 6.53 10.57 -4.68
C ILE A 228 6.40 9.89 -3.32
N ALA A 229 7.52 9.52 -2.71
CA ALA A 229 7.57 8.95 -1.38
C ALA A 229 8.82 9.46 -0.65
N LEU A 230 8.68 9.80 0.63
CA LEU A 230 9.79 10.23 1.48
C LEU A 230 10.23 9.07 2.37
N SER A 231 11.55 8.89 2.55
CA SER A 231 12.09 7.90 3.47
C SER A 231 11.73 8.25 4.92
N PRO A 232 11.64 7.25 5.82
CA PRO A 232 11.31 7.48 7.23
C PRO A 232 12.27 8.45 7.96
N ASP A 233 13.53 8.50 7.54
CA ASP A 233 14.54 9.44 8.07
C ASP A 233 14.44 10.86 7.48
N GLY A 234 13.55 11.09 6.50
CA GLY A 234 13.34 12.36 5.82
C GLY A 234 14.45 12.77 4.84
N GLN A 235 15.48 11.95 4.62
CA GLN A 235 16.66 12.36 3.85
C GLN A 235 16.57 12.01 2.37
N THR A 236 15.89 10.92 2.04
CA THR A 236 15.80 10.41 0.67
C THR A 236 14.38 10.53 0.15
N LEU A 237 14.24 11.25 -0.96
CA LEU A 237 12.99 11.34 -1.70
C LEU A 237 13.05 10.37 -2.89
N ALA A 238 11.99 9.60 -3.09
CA ALA A 238 11.79 8.84 -4.32
C ALA A 238 10.70 9.51 -5.18
N SER A 239 10.89 9.53 -6.49
CA SER A 239 9.88 9.97 -7.45
C SER A 239 9.76 8.99 -8.61
N SER A 240 8.54 8.71 -9.05
CA SER A 240 8.24 7.80 -10.16
C SER A 240 7.54 8.54 -11.29
N SER A 241 7.78 8.13 -12.54
CA SER A 241 7.35 8.90 -13.70
C SER A 241 6.77 8.06 -14.84
N HIS A 242 6.06 8.77 -15.72
CA HIS A 242 5.67 8.31 -17.05
C HIS A 242 6.89 7.91 -17.91
N ASP A 243 8.09 8.39 -17.61
CA ASP A 243 9.34 8.02 -18.30
C ASP A 243 9.83 6.59 -17.96
N THR A 244 9.06 5.82 -17.20
CA THR A 244 9.34 4.44 -16.74
C THR A 244 10.45 4.32 -15.69
N THR A 245 11.01 5.43 -15.21
CA THR A 245 12.06 5.44 -14.19
C THR A 245 11.54 5.81 -12.81
N ILE A 246 12.33 5.44 -11.81
CA ILE A 246 12.23 5.98 -10.45
C ILE A 246 13.55 6.70 -10.16
N LYS A 247 13.47 7.88 -9.57
CA LYS A 247 14.64 8.66 -9.18
C LYS A 247 14.69 8.80 -7.67
N LEU A 248 15.87 8.59 -7.10
CA LEU A 248 16.17 8.79 -5.68
C LEU A 248 16.97 10.07 -5.54
N TRP A 249 16.55 10.94 -4.64
CA TRP A 249 17.12 12.27 -4.43
C TRP A 249 17.50 12.44 -2.98
N ASN A 250 18.60 13.16 -2.75
CA ASN A 250 18.83 13.75 -1.44
C ASN A 250 17.90 14.95 -1.30
N LEU A 251 16.97 14.92 -0.33
CA LEU A 251 15.95 15.97 -0.20
C LEU A 251 16.59 17.34 0.11
N ASN A 252 17.61 17.36 0.96
CA ASN A 252 18.24 18.59 1.44
C ASN A 252 19.04 19.30 0.33
N THR A 253 19.85 18.54 -0.41
CA THR A 253 20.71 19.08 -1.47
C THR A 253 20.00 19.16 -2.82
N GLY A 254 18.98 18.34 -3.04
CA GLY A 254 18.32 18.13 -4.34
C GLY A 254 19.15 17.32 -5.33
N GLN A 255 20.26 16.72 -4.89
CA GLN A 255 21.09 15.91 -5.76
C GLN A 255 20.38 14.60 -6.12
N LEU A 256 20.42 14.23 -7.40
CA LEU A 256 20.04 12.91 -7.85
C LEU A 256 21.07 11.90 -7.33
N LEU A 257 20.63 10.99 -6.47
CA LEU A 257 21.45 9.92 -5.91
C LEU A 257 21.49 8.71 -6.86
N ARG A 258 20.34 8.36 -7.44
CA ARG A 258 20.20 7.16 -8.27
C ARG A 258 18.99 7.23 -9.19
N THR A 259 19.10 6.61 -10.36
CA THR A 259 17.98 6.26 -11.22
C THR A 259 17.79 4.74 -11.19
N LEU A 260 16.59 4.28 -10.82
CA LEU A 260 16.18 2.87 -10.90
C LEU A 260 15.45 2.65 -12.22
N SER A 261 16.06 1.84 -13.08
CA SER A 261 15.54 1.47 -14.40
C SER A 261 15.26 -0.03 -14.45
N GLY A 262 14.26 -0.43 -15.24
CA GLY A 262 13.83 -1.83 -15.36
C GLY A 262 12.33 -2.06 -15.28
N ASN A 263 11.54 -0.99 -15.07
CA ASN A 263 10.11 -1.02 -15.34
C ASN A 263 9.89 -0.90 -16.85
N LEU A 264 9.02 -1.75 -17.40
CA LEU A 264 8.70 -1.77 -18.84
C LEU A 264 7.50 -0.88 -19.19
N ARG A 265 6.87 -0.28 -18.17
CA ARG A 265 5.69 0.58 -18.28
C ARG A 265 5.86 1.77 -17.34
N GLN A 266 5.00 2.76 -17.49
CA GLN A 266 4.94 3.93 -16.60
C GLN A 266 4.84 3.48 -15.15
N VAL A 267 5.60 4.13 -14.26
CA VAL A 267 5.59 3.81 -12.82
C VAL A 267 4.62 4.76 -12.14
N ARG A 268 3.42 4.27 -11.85
CA ARG A 268 2.29 5.08 -11.35
C ARG A 268 2.27 5.18 -9.82
N ALA A 269 2.84 4.20 -9.14
CA ALA A 269 2.83 4.14 -7.67
C ALA A 269 4.22 3.78 -7.15
N ILE A 270 4.62 4.42 -6.06
CA ILE A 270 5.75 4.00 -5.25
C ILE A 270 5.42 4.10 -3.76
N ALA A 271 6.10 3.29 -2.95
CA ALA A 271 6.13 3.42 -1.50
C ALA A 271 7.51 3.01 -0.98
N ILE A 272 7.95 3.58 0.14
CA ILE A 272 9.16 3.19 0.84
C ILE A 272 8.76 2.38 2.08
N SER A 273 9.50 1.33 2.39
CA SER A 273 9.23 0.49 3.56
C SER A 273 9.41 1.26 4.87
N PRO A 274 8.74 0.86 5.97
CA PRO A 274 8.85 1.54 7.26
C PRO A 274 10.28 1.60 7.83
N ASP A 275 11.15 0.66 7.45
CA ASP A 275 12.57 0.64 7.82
C ASP A 275 13.48 1.43 6.88
N GLY A 276 12.93 1.99 5.79
CA GLY A 276 13.64 2.78 4.78
C GLY A 276 14.52 1.98 3.81
N LYS A 277 14.60 0.65 3.96
CA LYS A 277 15.57 -0.18 3.21
C LYS A 277 15.07 -0.62 1.84
N MET A 278 13.75 -0.63 1.65
CA MET A 278 13.12 -1.11 0.43
C MET A 278 12.21 -0.05 -0.18
N LEU A 279 12.08 -0.10 -1.50
CA LEU A 279 11.08 0.66 -2.25
C LEU A 279 10.25 -0.32 -3.08
N ALA A 280 8.93 -0.20 -3.00
CA ALA A 280 8.01 -0.88 -3.90
C ALA A 280 7.59 0.07 -5.01
N SER A 281 7.51 -0.41 -6.24
CA SER A 281 7.07 0.37 -7.40
C SER A 281 6.04 -0.39 -8.23
N GLY A 282 5.02 0.33 -8.70
CA GLY A 282 3.90 -0.23 -9.44
C GLY A 282 3.81 0.35 -10.84
N GLY A 283 3.90 -0.52 -11.84
CA GLY A 283 3.65 -0.22 -13.24
C GLY A 283 2.69 -1.25 -13.83
N GLY A 284 3.23 -2.22 -14.57
CA GLY A 284 2.48 -3.45 -14.89
C GLY A 284 2.54 -4.47 -13.75
N ASP A 285 3.76 -4.78 -13.32
CA ASP A 285 4.01 -5.56 -12.11
C ASP A 285 4.38 -4.66 -10.93
N ILE A 286 4.45 -5.25 -9.75
CA ILE A 286 5.05 -4.63 -8.57
C ILE A 286 6.51 -5.07 -8.50
N LYS A 287 7.44 -4.13 -8.35
CA LYS A 287 8.87 -4.41 -8.17
C LYS A 287 9.33 -3.91 -6.81
N LEU A 288 10.12 -4.72 -6.11
CA LEU A 288 10.75 -4.38 -4.85
C LEU A 288 12.24 -4.14 -5.06
N TRP A 289 12.72 -2.99 -4.64
CA TRP A 289 14.08 -2.53 -4.85
C TRP A 289 14.76 -2.33 -3.50
N ASN A 290 16.03 -2.71 -3.41
CA ASN A 290 16.86 -2.33 -2.27
C ASN A 290 17.33 -0.88 -2.45
N MET A 291 17.05 -0.01 -1.48
CA MET A 291 17.30 1.44 -1.59
C MET A 291 18.80 1.78 -1.65
N ASP A 292 19.64 1.07 -0.89
CA ASP A 292 21.07 1.33 -0.82
C ASP A 292 21.77 1.00 -2.16
N THR A 293 21.49 -0.20 -2.67
CA THR A 293 22.16 -0.74 -3.86
C THR A 293 21.45 -0.39 -5.16
N GLY A 294 20.16 -0.05 -5.11
CA GLY A 294 19.29 0.12 -6.27
C GLY A 294 18.97 -1.17 -7.02
N LYS A 295 19.28 -2.34 -6.45
CA LYS A 295 19.05 -3.62 -7.11
C LYS A 295 17.60 -4.07 -6.93
N LEU A 296 17.05 -4.65 -8.00
CA LEU A 296 15.77 -5.35 -7.95
C LEU A 296 15.92 -6.60 -7.06
N VAL A 297 15.09 -6.67 -6.02
CA VAL A 297 15.03 -7.78 -5.05
C VAL A 297 13.97 -8.80 -5.48
N ARG A 298 12.78 -8.33 -5.87
CA ARG A 298 11.64 -9.20 -6.20
C ARG A 298 10.70 -8.52 -7.18
N THR A 299 9.99 -9.32 -7.98
CA THR A 299 8.83 -8.88 -8.77
C THR A 299 7.59 -9.68 -8.31
N PHE A 300 6.46 -8.99 -8.09
CA PHE A 300 5.17 -9.60 -7.81
C PHE A 300 4.26 -9.36 -9.01
N SER A 301 3.75 -10.45 -9.57
CA SER A 301 2.87 -10.45 -10.75
C SER A 301 1.51 -11.00 -10.35
N GLY A 302 0.45 -10.36 -10.84
CA GLY A 302 -0.93 -10.82 -10.58
C GLY A 302 -2.01 -9.77 -10.86
N HIS A 303 -1.64 -8.49 -10.91
CA HIS A 303 -2.53 -7.46 -11.46
C HIS A 303 -2.64 -7.60 -12.99
N THR A 304 -3.84 -7.45 -13.53
CA THR A 304 -4.10 -7.49 -14.98
C THR A 304 -4.05 -6.10 -15.61
N GLY A 305 -4.21 -5.05 -14.80
CA GLY A 305 -4.13 -3.64 -15.18
C GLY A 305 -2.84 -2.97 -14.75
N PHE A 306 -2.84 -1.64 -14.79
CA PHE A 306 -1.78 -0.87 -14.13
C PHE A 306 -1.95 -0.93 -12.62
N VAL A 307 -0.84 -1.05 -11.89
CA VAL A 307 -0.81 -0.83 -10.45
C VAL A 307 -0.92 0.68 -10.19
N LEU A 308 -1.99 1.10 -9.51
CA LEU A 308 -2.36 2.49 -9.32
C LEU A 308 -1.92 3.06 -7.97
N ALA A 309 -1.88 2.23 -6.91
CA ALA A 309 -1.34 2.60 -5.61
C ALA A 309 -0.65 1.41 -4.94
N ILE A 310 0.30 1.70 -4.05
CA ILE A 310 1.03 0.73 -3.23
C ILE A 310 1.17 1.31 -1.81
N ALA A 311 0.98 0.48 -0.79
CA ALA A 311 1.24 0.84 0.60
C ALA A 311 1.91 -0.33 1.32
N PHE A 312 3.00 -0.05 2.05
CA PHE A 312 3.54 -0.99 3.02
C PHE A 312 2.67 -0.98 4.27
N ASN A 313 2.42 -2.15 4.84
CA ASN A 313 1.90 -2.23 6.18
C ASN A 313 3.00 -1.80 7.18
N PRO A 314 2.67 -1.05 8.24
CA PRO A 314 3.60 -0.74 9.33
C PRO A 314 4.31 -1.95 9.94
N ASP A 315 3.74 -3.15 9.83
CA ASP A 315 4.38 -4.41 10.27
C ASP A 315 5.70 -4.74 9.53
N GLY A 316 5.95 -4.13 8.37
CA GLY A 316 7.11 -4.37 7.52
C GLY A 316 7.13 -5.74 6.81
N GLN A 317 6.08 -6.54 6.96
CA GLN A 317 5.95 -7.90 6.43
C GLN A 317 5.00 -7.97 5.25
N THR A 318 4.01 -7.07 5.19
CA THR A 318 2.97 -7.09 4.16
C THR A 318 2.95 -5.83 3.29
N LEU A 319 2.51 -6.02 2.04
CA LEU A 319 2.38 -4.96 1.04
C LEU A 319 0.98 -5.01 0.43
N ALA A 320 0.26 -3.90 0.43
CA ALA A 320 -0.96 -3.76 -0.35
C ALA A 320 -0.67 -3.06 -1.68
N SER A 321 -1.44 -3.41 -2.70
CA SER A 321 -1.35 -2.83 -4.03
C SER A 321 -2.73 -2.77 -4.66
N SER A 322 -2.99 -1.78 -5.50
CA SER A 322 -4.31 -1.61 -6.10
C SER A 322 -4.27 -1.47 -7.61
N SER A 323 -5.32 -1.97 -8.27
CA SER A 323 -5.64 -1.79 -9.68
C SER A 323 -7.17 -1.69 -9.81
N GLY A 324 -7.83 -2.59 -10.55
CA GLY A 324 -9.27 -2.81 -10.44
C GLY A 324 -9.67 -3.58 -9.16
N ASP A 325 -8.72 -4.25 -8.52
CA ASP A 325 -8.87 -4.90 -7.21
C ASP A 325 -7.76 -4.41 -6.25
N VAL A 326 -7.83 -4.80 -4.98
CA VAL A 326 -6.73 -4.61 -4.02
C VAL A 326 -6.14 -5.96 -3.68
N LYS A 327 -4.82 -6.10 -3.81
CA LYS A 327 -4.07 -7.32 -3.49
C LYS A 327 -3.12 -7.09 -2.33
N LEU A 328 -3.10 -8.04 -1.40
CA LEU A 328 -2.19 -8.06 -0.26
C LEU A 328 -1.13 -9.15 -0.47
N TRP A 329 0.13 -8.81 -0.28
CA TRP A 329 1.28 -9.67 -0.57
C TRP A 329 2.15 -9.87 0.67
N ASN A 330 2.72 -11.06 0.80
CA ASN A 330 3.79 -11.34 1.75
C ASN A 330 5.13 -10.93 1.14
N LEU A 331 5.84 -10.00 1.77
CA LEU A 331 7.11 -9.47 1.24
C LEU A 331 8.24 -10.52 1.25
N GLN A 332 8.24 -11.42 2.23
CA GLN A 332 9.26 -12.44 2.40
C GLN A 332 9.12 -13.53 1.34
N THR A 333 7.94 -14.13 1.22
CA THR A 333 7.69 -15.26 0.31
C THR A 333 7.45 -14.80 -1.12
N GLY A 334 6.85 -13.63 -1.31
CA GLY A 334 6.36 -13.18 -2.61
C GLY A 334 4.93 -13.62 -2.92
N GLU A 335 4.27 -14.33 -2.01
CA GLU A 335 2.96 -14.92 -2.25
C GLU A 335 1.83 -13.92 -2.02
N LEU A 336 0.74 -14.12 -2.77
CA LEU A 336 -0.51 -13.38 -2.59
C LEU A 336 -1.23 -13.92 -1.35
N ILE A 337 -1.50 -13.04 -0.38
CA ILE A 337 -2.22 -13.34 0.85
C ILE A 337 -3.72 -13.27 0.62
N ASN A 338 -4.20 -12.16 0.03
CA ASN A 338 -5.62 -11.95 -0.23
C ASN A 338 -5.86 -11.02 -1.45
N THR A 339 -7.05 -11.10 -2.03
CA THR A 339 -7.57 -10.16 -3.05
C THR A 339 -8.93 -9.64 -2.60
N PHE A 340 -9.07 -8.31 -2.54
CA PHE A 340 -10.32 -7.60 -2.29
C PHE A 340 -10.87 -7.07 -3.62
N SER A 341 -12.00 -7.61 -4.06
CA SER A 341 -12.63 -7.29 -5.36
C SER A 341 -14.01 -6.64 -5.19
N GLU A 342 -14.24 -5.97 -4.06
CA GLU A 342 -15.53 -5.32 -3.80
C GLU A 342 -15.71 -4.04 -4.62
N HIS A 343 -14.63 -3.38 -5.04
CA HIS A 343 -14.70 -2.20 -5.89
C HIS A 343 -15.14 -2.57 -7.32
N SER A 344 -15.98 -1.73 -7.93
CA SER A 344 -16.46 -1.90 -9.32
C SER A 344 -15.72 -1.04 -10.34
N GLY A 345 -14.75 -0.23 -9.88
CA GLY A 345 -13.91 0.63 -10.69
C GLY A 345 -12.47 0.70 -10.18
N ASP A 346 -11.61 1.41 -10.92
CA ASP A 346 -10.20 1.60 -10.58
C ASP A 346 -10.00 2.14 -9.16
N VAL A 347 -9.19 1.44 -8.37
CA VAL A 347 -8.82 1.81 -7.01
C VAL A 347 -7.56 2.68 -7.06
N ASN A 348 -7.76 4.00 -6.99
CA ASN A 348 -6.70 5.00 -7.21
C ASN A 348 -5.79 5.20 -6.00
N SER A 349 -6.25 4.86 -4.79
CA SER A 349 -5.52 5.15 -3.56
C SER A 349 -5.80 4.08 -2.51
N ILE A 350 -4.76 3.68 -1.79
CA ILE A 350 -4.83 2.77 -0.65
C ILE A 350 -3.94 3.27 0.48
N THR A 351 -4.31 2.98 1.73
CA THR A 351 -3.51 3.32 2.90
C THR A 351 -3.80 2.39 4.07
N PHE A 352 -2.80 2.14 4.92
CA PHE A 352 -2.96 1.41 6.16
C PHE A 352 -3.14 2.38 7.33
N SER A 353 -3.91 1.97 8.35
CA SER A 353 -3.84 2.59 9.67
C SER A 353 -2.46 2.41 10.30
N SER A 354 -2.12 3.27 11.26
CA SER A 354 -0.81 3.24 11.94
C SER A 354 -0.53 1.95 12.70
N ASP A 355 -1.58 1.24 13.15
CA ASP A 355 -1.48 -0.06 13.80
C ASP A 355 -1.40 -1.24 12.80
N GLY A 356 -1.52 -0.97 11.50
CA GLY A 356 -1.46 -1.97 10.45
C GLY A 356 -2.68 -2.89 10.35
N LYS A 357 -3.75 -2.64 11.11
CA LYS A 357 -4.94 -3.53 11.20
C LYS A 357 -6.08 -3.12 10.30
N THR A 358 -6.04 -1.91 9.75
CA THR A 358 -7.07 -1.38 8.83
C THR A 358 -6.43 -1.01 7.50
N LEU A 359 -7.01 -1.48 6.40
CA LEU A 359 -6.67 -1.12 5.03
C LEU A 359 -7.84 -0.33 4.45
N ILE A 360 -7.54 0.86 3.95
CA ILE A 360 -8.54 1.75 3.34
C ILE A 360 -8.23 1.89 1.87
N SER A 361 -9.25 1.76 1.02
CA SER A 361 -9.15 1.98 -0.43
C SER A 361 -10.19 2.98 -0.93
N GLY A 362 -9.79 3.85 -1.84
CA GLY A 362 -10.66 4.80 -2.54
C GLY A 362 -10.67 4.55 -4.04
N SER A 363 -11.84 4.58 -4.65
CA SER A 363 -12.05 4.16 -6.04
C SER A 363 -12.85 5.16 -6.89
N LYS A 364 -12.77 4.98 -8.21
CA LYS A 364 -13.63 5.65 -9.20
C LYS A 364 -15.09 5.22 -9.14
N ASP A 365 -15.41 4.15 -8.43
CA ASP A 365 -16.81 3.80 -8.14
C ASP A 365 -17.46 4.68 -7.06
N GLU A 366 -16.77 5.76 -6.66
CA GLU A 366 -17.24 6.76 -5.70
C GLU A 366 -17.32 6.22 -4.25
N THR A 367 -16.81 5.01 -4.01
CA THR A 367 -16.81 4.39 -2.69
C THR A 367 -15.44 4.45 -2.01
N ILE A 368 -15.47 4.37 -0.68
CA ILE A 368 -14.29 4.05 0.14
C ILE A 368 -14.62 2.75 0.83
N GLN A 369 -13.71 1.79 0.75
CA GLN A 369 -13.79 0.56 1.51
C GLN A 369 -12.79 0.60 2.67
N ILE A 370 -13.26 0.16 3.83
CA ILE A 370 -12.47 0.04 5.05
C ILE A 370 -12.47 -1.42 5.45
N SER A 371 -11.35 -2.09 5.23
CA SER A 371 -11.11 -3.50 5.53
C SER A 371 -10.37 -3.63 6.85
N ARG A 372 -10.95 -4.28 7.85
CA ARG A 372 -10.36 -4.48 9.18
C ARG A 372 -10.06 -5.95 9.45
N GLN A 373 -8.89 -6.22 10.04
CA GLN A 373 -8.52 -7.51 10.63
C GLN A 373 -9.35 -7.86 11.86
#